data_AF-A0A8B3KYX2-F1
#
_entry.id   AF-A0A8B3KYX2-F1
#
_cell.length_a   1.000
_cell.length_b   1.000
_cell.length_c   1.000
_cell.angle_alpha   90.00
_cell.angle_beta   90.00
_cell.angle_gamma   90.00
#
_symmetry.space_group_name_H-M   'P 1'
#
loop_
_entity.id
_entity.type
_entity.pdbx_description
1 polymer ?
#
loop_
_entity_poly.entity_id
_entity_poly.type
_entity_poly.pdbx_seq_one_letter_code
_entity_poly.pdbx_strand_id
1 'polypeptide(L)'
;MNIQADLTPPLPEGRWALFLDIDGTLLEHAAHPDSVAVSAELRSLLQAVERRLDGALAFITGRSIAAVDRLFEPLKLRIAGLYGLEHRLTPDGQIEAADEPADMAALADEIELELASKAVYVERKGPVLAIHTRAAPQLLARATELVETALARLPKGYRVIAGNAGVELMPLEAAKGAAIRRFM
;
A
#
# COMPACT_ATOMS: atom_id res chain seq x y z
N MET A 1 -31.51 0.26 27.34
CA MET A 1 -30.61 1.34 27.77
C MET A 1 -29.27 1.06 27.13
N ASN A 2 -28.98 1.70 26.00
CA ASN A 2 -27.73 1.46 25.26
C ASN A 2 -26.64 2.30 25.91
N ILE A 3 -25.73 1.67 26.65
CA ILE A 3 -24.53 2.34 27.15
C ILE A 3 -23.61 2.48 25.95
N GLN A 4 -23.65 3.64 25.31
CA GLN A 4 -22.64 4.02 24.33
C GLN A 4 -21.35 4.24 25.12
N ALA A 5 -20.45 3.26 25.10
CA ALA A 5 -19.16 3.40 25.73
C ALA A 5 -18.46 4.63 25.11
N ASP A 6 -17.92 5.51 25.95
CA ASP A 6 -17.05 6.56 25.48
C ASP A 6 -15.77 5.92 24.96
N LEU A 7 -15.66 5.83 23.63
CA LEU A 7 -14.51 5.26 22.93
C LEU A 7 -13.43 6.31 22.68
N THR A 8 -13.51 7.50 23.29
CA THR A 8 -12.51 8.55 23.11
C THR A 8 -11.18 8.08 23.70
N PRO A 9 -10.14 7.86 22.87
CA PRO A 9 -8.84 7.50 23.39
C PRO A 9 -8.26 8.68 24.17
N PRO A 10 -7.60 8.45 25.32
CA PRO A 10 -6.88 9.51 26.01
C PRO A 10 -5.70 9.94 25.13
N LEU A 11 -5.83 11.10 24.48
CA LEU A 11 -4.77 11.70 23.69
C LEU A 11 -4.01 12.71 24.56
N PRO A 12 -2.66 12.64 24.66
CA PRO A 12 -1.89 13.71 25.29
C PRO A 12 -2.15 15.10 24.69
N GLU A 13 -1.90 16.12 25.49
CA GLU A 13 -1.99 17.50 25.03
C GLU A 13 -0.85 17.83 24.05
N GLY A 14 -1.11 18.68 23.05
CA GLY A 14 -0.08 19.20 22.15
C GLY A 14 -0.42 19.10 20.67
N ARG A 15 0.61 19.24 19.83
CA ARG A 15 0.52 19.12 18.37
C ARG A 15 0.69 17.66 17.96
N TRP A 16 -0.11 17.25 16.99
CA TRP A 16 -0.21 15.89 16.53
C TRP A 16 0.03 15.81 15.03
N ALA A 17 0.72 14.75 14.61
CA ALA A 17 0.71 14.29 13.23
C ALA A 17 0.05 12.92 13.18
N LEU A 18 -0.89 12.74 12.26
CA LEU A 18 -1.64 11.50 12.09
C LEU A 18 -1.22 10.80 10.80
N PHE A 19 -0.83 9.54 10.94
CA PHE A 19 -0.47 8.66 9.84
C PHE A 19 -1.45 7.50 9.79
N LEU A 20 -2.12 7.33 8.67
CA LEU A 20 -3.17 6.32 8.51
C LEU A 20 -2.82 5.34 7.41
N ASP A 21 -2.88 4.06 7.74
CA ASP A 21 -2.99 3.03 6.71
C ASP A 21 -4.40 3.02 6.11
N ILE A 22 -4.57 2.38 4.96
CA ILE A 22 -5.85 2.31 4.24
C ILE A 22 -6.50 0.93 4.43
N ASP A 23 -5.94 -0.09 3.79
CA ASP A 23 -6.51 -1.44 3.77
C ASP A 23 -6.36 -2.12 5.14
N GLY A 24 -7.46 -2.59 5.71
CA GLY A 24 -7.52 -3.15 7.05
C GLY A 24 -7.49 -2.10 8.18
N THR A 25 -7.51 -0.80 7.84
CA THR A 25 -7.54 0.30 8.82
C THR A 25 -8.70 1.26 8.58
N LEU A 26 -8.71 1.97 7.46
CA LEU A 26 -9.81 2.85 7.07
C LEU A 26 -10.88 2.10 6.28
N LEU A 27 -10.46 1.09 5.53
CA LEU A 27 -11.30 0.30 4.64
C LEU A 27 -11.12 -1.18 4.98
N GLU A 28 -12.21 -1.94 5.03
CA GLU A 28 -12.12 -3.39 5.20
C GLU A 28 -11.44 -4.04 3.98
N HIS A 29 -10.80 -5.19 4.19
CA HIS A 29 -10.20 -5.94 3.09
C HIS A 29 -11.29 -6.47 2.15
N ALA A 30 -11.23 -6.07 0.88
CA ALA A 30 -12.08 -6.63 -0.16
C ALA A 30 -11.42 -7.83 -0.87
N ALA A 31 -12.24 -8.66 -1.52
CA ALA A 31 -11.75 -9.79 -2.32
C ALA A 31 -10.90 -9.33 -3.52
N HIS A 32 -11.18 -8.14 -4.06
CA HIS A 32 -10.42 -7.49 -5.13
C HIS A 32 -10.09 -6.03 -4.76
N PRO A 33 -8.87 -5.52 -5.04
CA PRO A 33 -8.47 -4.15 -4.73
C PRO A 33 -9.38 -3.05 -5.31
N ASP A 34 -10.01 -3.34 -6.45
CA ASP A 34 -10.95 -2.44 -7.17
C ASP A 34 -12.39 -2.49 -6.63
N SER A 35 -12.72 -3.44 -5.75
CA SER A 35 -14.06 -3.55 -5.16
C SER A 35 -14.24 -2.67 -3.90
N VAL A 36 -13.23 -1.86 -3.57
CA VAL A 36 -13.26 -0.98 -2.40
C VAL A 36 -13.80 0.39 -2.80
N ALA A 37 -14.74 0.93 -2.02
CA ALA A 37 -15.27 2.28 -2.20
C ALA A 37 -15.15 3.09 -0.90
N VAL A 38 -14.76 4.36 -1.01
CA VAL A 38 -14.70 5.28 0.12
C VAL A 38 -16.03 6.01 0.23
N SER A 39 -16.63 6.03 1.43
CA SER A 39 -17.88 6.72 1.67
C SER A 39 -17.70 8.25 1.72
N ALA A 40 -18.77 9.00 1.46
CA ALA A 40 -18.74 10.46 1.55
C ALA A 40 -18.48 10.93 2.99
N GLU A 41 -18.99 10.19 3.96
CA GLU A 41 -18.82 10.43 5.39
C GLU A 41 -17.34 10.28 5.79
N LEU A 42 -16.68 9.22 5.33
CA LEU A 42 -15.25 9.00 5.60
C LEU A 42 -14.39 10.10 4.97
N ARG A 43 -14.65 10.47 3.72
CA ARG A 43 -13.96 11.61 3.08
C ARG A 43 -14.13 12.91 3.87
N SER A 44 -15.35 13.21 4.30
CA SER A 44 -15.66 14.42 5.07
C SER A 44 -14.98 14.43 6.43
N LEU A 45 -14.93 13.26 7.09
CA LEU A 45 -14.23 13.08 8.36
C LEU A 45 -12.72 13.33 8.21
N LEU A 46 -12.08 12.72 7.21
CA LEU A 46 -10.66 12.89 6.96
C LEU A 46 -10.32 14.35 6.63
N GLN A 47 -11.15 15.04 5.86
CA GLN A 47 -10.97 16.46 5.59
C GLN A 47 -11.10 17.32 6.85
N ALA A 48 -12.04 16.99 7.75
CA ALA A 48 -12.18 17.68 9.02
C ALA A 48 -10.96 17.44 9.93
N VAL A 49 -10.44 16.21 9.97
CA VAL A 49 -9.23 15.86 10.73
C VAL A 49 -8.00 16.58 10.17
N GLU A 50 -7.82 16.59 8.85
CA GLU A 50 -6.73 17.32 8.20
C GLU A 50 -6.71 18.80 8.62
N ARG A 51 -7.86 19.49 8.55
CA ARG A 51 -7.98 20.89 8.97
C ARG A 51 -7.66 21.10 10.44
N ARG A 52 -8.09 20.19 11.33
CA ARG A 52 -7.84 20.29 12.77
C ARG A 52 -6.38 20.02 13.15
N LEU A 53 -5.65 19.31 12.30
CA LEU A 53 -4.24 18.99 12.49
C LEU A 53 -3.32 19.94 11.70
N ASP A 54 -3.85 21.07 11.21
CA ASP A 54 -3.10 22.03 10.39
C ASP A 54 -2.36 21.37 9.20
N GLY A 55 -3.00 20.37 8.58
CA GLY A 55 -2.43 19.61 7.47
C GLY A 55 -1.52 18.44 7.86
N ALA A 56 -1.28 18.19 9.14
CA ALA A 56 -0.45 17.08 9.63
C ALA A 56 -1.20 15.73 9.60
N LEU A 57 -1.79 15.40 8.45
CA LEU A 57 -2.41 14.13 8.14
C LEU A 57 -1.79 13.55 6.86
N ALA A 58 -1.34 12.30 6.91
CA ALA A 58 -0.83 11.59 5.74
C ALA A 58 -1.31 10.13 5.67
N PHE A 59 -1.51 9.63 4.45
CA PHE A 59 -1.69 8.21 4.20
C PHE A 59 -0.35 7.48 4.10
N ILE A 60 -0.22 6.31 4.72
CA ILE A 60 0.96 5.45 4.65
C ILE A 60 0.52 4.03 4.24
N THR A 61 0.60 3.72 2.95
CA THR A 61 -0.07 2.55 2.36
C THR A 61 0.83 1.74 1.43
N GLY A 62 0.44 0.49 1.18
CA GLY A 62 1.02 -0.34 0.11
C GLY A 62 0.39 -0.10 -1.27
N ARG A 63 -0.69 0.69 -1.38
CA ARG A 63 -1.26 1.14 -2.65
C ARG A 63 -0.37 2.19 -3.31
N SER A 64 -0.42 2.31 -4.63
CA SER A 64 0.18 3.46 -5.32
C SER A 64 -0.64 4.74 -5.06
N ILE A 65 0.02 5.90 -5.10
CA ILE A 65 -0.61 7.21 -4.97
C ILE A 65 -1.68 7.38 -6.05
N ALA A 66 -1.42 6.94 -7.28
CA ALA A 66 -2.40 7.00 -8.37
C ALA A 66 -3.68 6.19 -8.06
N ALA A 67 -3.56 5.03 -7.42
CA ALA A 67 -4.71 4.24 -6.99
C ALA A 67 -5.47 4.92 -5.84
N VAL A 68 -4.75 5.50 -4.87
CA VAL A 68 -5.38 6.23 -3.75
C VAL A 68 -6.09 7.49 -4.22
N ASP A 69 -5.49 8.26 -5.13
CA ASP A 69 -6.10 9.48 -5.68
C ASP A 69 -7.44 9.18 -6.36
N ARG A 70 -7.53 8.10 -7.14
CA ARG A 70 -8.80 7.65 -7.74
C ARG A 70 -9.81 7.22 -6.68
N LEU A 71 -9.34 6.52 -5.64
CA LEU A 71 -10.20 5.94 -4.60
C LEU A 71 -10.78 7.01 -3.67
N PHE A 72 -10.02 8.07 -3.38
CA PHE A 72 -10.38 9.13 -2.45
C PHE A 72 -10.86 10.43 -3.11
N GLU A 73 -10.92 10.50 -4.45
CA GLU A 73 -11.37 11.69 -5.18
C GLU A 73 -12.67 12.28 -4.57
N PRO A 74 -12.77 13.61 -4.39
CA PRO A 74 -11.78 14.64 -4.73
C PRO A 74 -10.74 14.93 -3.63
N LEU A 75 -10.73 14.17 -2.54
CA LEU A 75 -9.81 14.41 -1.42
C LEU A 75 -8.38 14.03 -1.81
N LYS A 76 -7.47 15.01 -1.79
CA LYS A 76 -6.03 14.80 -1.91
C LYS A 76 -5.35 15.14 -0.59
N LEU A 77 -4.56 14.19 -0.10
CA LEU A 77 -3.76 14.34 1.12
C LEU A 77 -2.28 14.11 0.82
N ARG A 78 -1.44 14.44 1.81
CA ARG A 78 -0.07 13.94 1.90
C ARG A 78 -0.10 12.42 1.92
N ILE A 79 0.85 11.78 1.26
CA ILE A 79 0.83 10.33 1.11
C ILE A 79 2.21 9.76 0.84
N ALA A 80 2.49 8.62 1.47
CA ALA A 80 3.48 7.66 1.04
C ALA A 80 2.78 6.43 0.47
N GLY A 81 2.91 6.22 -0.84
CA GLY A 81 2.43 5.05 -1.56
C GLY A 81 3.52 3.97 -1.66
N LEU A 82 3.12 2.75 -2.01
CA LEU A 82 4.02 1.60 -2.21
C LEU A 82 5.03 1.43 -1.06
N TYR A 83 4.53 1.51 0.19
CA TYR A 83 5.34 1.42 1.40
C TYR A 83 6.43 2.51 1.55
N GLY A 84 6.29 3.64 0.86
CA GLY A 84 7.28 4.72 0.84
C GLY A 84 8.15 4.78 -0.40
N LEU A 85 7.87 3.98 -1.44
CA LEU A 85 8.55 4.15 -2.72
C LEU A 85 7.95 5.29 -3.54
N GLU A 86 6.73 5.72 -3.23
CA GLU A 86 6.14 6.93 -3.78
C GLU A 86 5.84 7.91 -2.64
N HIS A 87 6.10 9.19 -2.87
CA HIS A 87 5.82 10.25 -1.91
C HIS A 87 5.20 11.47 -2.57
N ARG A 88 4.22 12.05 -1.89
CA ARG A 88 3.71 13.39 -2.14
C ARG A 88 3.62 14.13 -0.81
N LEU A 89 4.49 15.12 -0.63
CA LEU A 89 4.68 15.83 0.66
C LEU A 89 3.68 16.95 0.91
N THR A 90 2.93 17.37 -0.11
CA THR A 90 1.84 18.34 -0.04
C THR A 90 0.67 17.87 -0.90
N PRO A 91 -0.60 18.15 -0.57
CA PRO A 91 -1.76 17.69 -1.36
C PRO A 91 -1.65 17.91 -2.88
N ASP A 92 -1.11 19.05 -3.30
CA ASP A 92 -0.91 19.41 -4.72
C ASP A 92 0.56 19.30 -5.17
N GLY A 93 1.38 18.61 -4.37
CA GLY A 93 2.80 18.43 -4.64
C GLY A 93 3.08 17.44 -5.78
N GLN A 94 4.30 17.50 -6.28
CA GLN A 94 4.82 16.48 -7.19
C GLN A 94 4.88 15.12 -6.49
N ILE A 95 4.70 14.06 -7.28
CA ILE A 95 4.94 12.70 -6.83
C ILE A 95 6.40 12.37 -7.11
N GLU A 96 7.13 12.05 -6.05
CA GLU A 96 8.47 11.48 -6.13
C GLU A 96 8.35 9.96 -6.04
N ALA A 97 8.85 9.23 -7.03
CA ALA A 97 8.77 7.78 -7.08
C ALA A 97 10.17 7.16 -7.22
N ALA A 98 10.39 6.01 -6.59
CA ALA A 98 11.57 5.19 -6.80
C ALA A 98 11.56 4.57 -8.21
N ASP A 99 12.74 4.39 -8.78
CA ASP A 99 12.88 3.78 -10.11
C ASP A 99 12.50 2.30 -10.10
N GLU A 100 11.85 1.85 -11.17
CA GLU A 100 11.60 0.44 -11.43
C GLU A 100 12.87 -0.21 -12.02
N PRO A 101 13.33 -1.37 -11.50
CA PRO A 101 14.44 -2.10 -12.11
C PRO A 101 14.09 -2.54 -13.54
N ALA A 102 15.05 -2.45 -14.45
CA ALA A 102 14.86 -2.81 -15.86
C ALA A 102 14.33 -4.25 -16.06
N ASP A 103 14.73 -5.17 -15.18
CA ASP A 103 14.36 -6.59 -15.27
C ASP A 103 13.01 -6.92 -14.62
N MET A 104 12.35 -5.97 -13.95
CA MET A 104 11.13 -6.24 -13.18
C MET A 104 9.95 -6.66 -14.09
N ALA A 105 9.75 -5.97 -15.21
CA ALA A 105 8.67 -6.30 -16.15
C ALA A 105 8.86 -7.69 -16.79
N ALA A 106 10.09 -8.00 -17.21
CA ALA A 106 10.42 -9.31 -17.78
C ALA A 106 10.22 -10.44 -16.76
N LEU A 107 10.58 -10.19 -15.50
CA LEU A 107 10.33 -11.12 -14.41
C LEU A 107 8.83 -11.35 -14.19
N ALA A 108 8.02 -10.29 -14.20
CA ALA A 108 6.58 -10.41 -14.06
C ALA A 108 5.97 -11.26 -15.19
N ASP A 109 6.42 -11.06 -16.44
CA ASP A 109 5.99 -11.85 -17.60
C ASP A 109 6.31 -13.35 -17.42
N GLU A 110 7.51 -13.67 -16.95
CA GLU A 110 7.93 -15.05 -16.69
C GLU A 110 7.07 -15.72 -15.61
N ILE A 111 6.80 -15.02 -14.50
CA ILE A 111 5.98 -15.55 -13.41
C ILE A 111 4.53 -15.74 -13.86
N GLU A 112 3.97 -14.79 -14.62
CA GLU A 112 2.62 -14.92 -15.19
C GLU A 112 2.51 -16.12 -16.13
N LEU A 113 3.52 -16.34 -16.97
CA LEU A 113 3.56 -17.47 -17.90
C LEU A 113 3.68 -18.82 -17.17
N GLU A 114 4.50 -18.90 -16.13
CA GLU A 114 4.72 -20.13 -15.37
C GLU A 114 3.49 -20.49 -14.51
N LEU A 115 2.84 -19.49 -13.90
CA LEU A 115 1.67 -19.71 -13.07
C LEU A 115 0.36 -19.85 -13.86
N ALA A 116 0.37 -19.50 -15.17
CA ALA A 116 -0.69 -19.53 -16.18
C ALA A 116 -2.06 -20.05 -15.71
N SER A 117 -2.65 -19.34 -14.76
CA SER A 117 -3.89 -19.70 -14.10
C SER A 117 -4.68 -18.42 -13.89
N LYS A 118 -5.93 -18.42 -14.33
CA LYS A 118 -6.86 -17.30 -14.10
C LYS A 118 -7.12 -17.02 -12.61
N ALA A 119 -6.69 -17.90 -11.72
CA ALA A 119 -6.85 -17.79 -10.27
C ALA A 119 -5.62 -17.21 -9.55
N VAL A 120 -4.51 -16.95 -10.26
CA VAL A 120 -3.38 -16.19 -9.74
C VAL A 120 -3.42 -14.79 -10.35
N TYR A 121 -3.31 -13.77 -9.51
CA TYR A 121 -3.23 -12.39 -9.95
C TYR A 121 -1.84 -11.84 -9.67
N VAL A 122 -1.12 -11.46 -10.73
CA VAL A 122 0.18 -10.80 -10.64
C VAL A 122 -0.05 -9.30 -10.75
N GLU A 123 0.21 -8.60 -9.66
CA GLU A 123 0.00 -7.17 -9.52
C GLU A 123 1.35 -6.45 -9.68
N ARG A 124 1.51 -5.77 -10.82
CA ARG A 124 2.70 -4.99 -11.15
C ARG A 124 2.57 -3.58 -10.59
N LYS A 125 3.47 -3.18 -9.69
CA LYS A 125 3.47 -1.88 -9.00
C LYS A 125 4.82 -1.18 -9.16
N GLY A 126 5.34 -1.13 -10.38
CA GLY A 126 6.66 -0.59 -10.67
C GLY A 126 7.76 -1.34 -9.92
N PRO A 127 8.46 -0.72 -8.95
CA PRO A 127 9.52 -1.39 -8.19
C PRO A 127 9.02 -2.53 -7.28
N VAL A 128 7.71 -2.74 -7.13
CA VAL A 128 7.11 -3.83 -6.34
C VAL A 128 6.34 -4.78 -7.25
N LEU A 129 6.52 -6.08 -7.03
CA LEU A 129 5.72 -7.13 -7.66
C LEU A 129 5.00 -7.93 -6.58
N ALA A 130 3.68 -8.07 -6.68
CA ALA A 130 2.90 -8.87 -5.75
C ALA A 130 2.17 -9.98 -6.50
N ILE A 131 2.25 -11.21 -6.00
CA ILE A 131 1.52 -12.36 -6.54
C ILE A 131 0.48 -12.79 -5.53
N HIS A 132 -0.78 -12.69 -5.93
CA HIS A 132 -1.94 -13.04 -5.13
C HIS A 132 -2.42 -14.44 -5.50
N THR A 133 -2.47 -15.33 -4.51
CA THR A 133 -2.87 -16.73 -4.69
C THR A 133 -4.15 -17.07 -3.90
N ARG A 134 -4.89 -16.09 -3.41
CA ARG A 134 -6.13 -16.33 -2.61
C ARG A 134 -7.14 -17.23 -3.31
N ALA A 135 -7.30 -17.12 -4.63
CA ALA A 135 -8.20 -17.96 -5.42
C ALA A 135 -7.57 -19.31 -5.85
N ALA A 136 -6.27 -19.49 -5.63
CA ALA A 136 -5.54 -20.74 -5.84
C ALA A 136 -4.46 -20.98 -4.76
N PRO A 137 -4.85 -21.21 -3.48
CA PRO A 137 -3.89 -21.30 -2.37
C PRO A 137 -2.82 -22.38 -2.56
N GLN A 138 -3.13 -23.45 -3.30
CA GLN A 138 -2.19 -24.52 -3.64
C GLN A 138 -0.98 -24.04 -4.47
N LEU A 139 -1.09 -22.88 -5.13
CA LEU A 139 0.00 -22.28 -5.91
C LEU A 139 0.90 -21.35 -5.08
N LEU A 140 0.59 -21.09 -3.81
CA LEU A 140 1.39 -20.20 -2.96
C LEU A 140 2.84 -20.65 -2.84
N ALA A 141 3.08 -21.93 -2.54
CA ALA A 141 4.44 -22.46 -2.42
C ALA A 141 5.23 -22.26 -3.72
N ARG A 142 4.61 -22.56 -4.86
CA ARG A 142 5.25 -22.39 -6.18
C ARG A 142 5.52 -20.92 -6.49
N ALA A 143 4.58 -20.02 -6.20
CA ALA A 143 4.77 -18.58 -6.38
C ALA A 143 5.94 -18.06 -5.54
N THR A 144 6.05 -18.49 -4.28
CA THR A 144 7.17 -18.11 -3.40
C THR A 144 8.50 -18.58 -3.97
N GLU A 145 8.62 -19.83 -4.40
CA GLU A 145 9.86 -20.36 -5.02
C GLU A 145 10.27 -19.56 -6.27
N LEU A 146 9.32 -19.20 -7.12
CA LEU A 146 9.59 -18.41 -8.33
C LEU A 146 10.15 -17.03 -7.99
N VAL A 147 9.53 -16.35 -7.02
CA VAL A 147 9.97 -15.04 -6.56
C VAL A 147 11.34 -15.11 -5.87
N GLU A 148 11.60 -16.14 -5.07
CA GLU A 148 12.91 -16.34 -4.43
C GLU A 148 14.01 -16.60 -5.46
N THR A 149 13.72 -17.40 -6.49
CA THR A 149 14.63 -17.63 -7.61
C THR A 149 14.90 -16.34 -8.37
N ALA A 150 13.86 -15.53 -8.56
CA ALA A 150 13.94 -14.26 -9.24
C ALA A 150 14.72 -13.19 -8.47
N LEU A 151 14.69 -13.23 -7.14
CA LEU A 151 15.46 -12.30 -6.31
C LEU A 151 16.95 -12.32 -6.66
N ALA A 152 17.50 -13.47 -7.06
CA ALA A 152 18.89 -13.62 -7.47
C ALA A 152 19.24 -12.85 -8.76
N ARG A 153 18.24 -12.44 -9.55
CA ARG A 153 18.39 -11.68 -10.81
C ARG A 153 18.24 -10.18 -10.61
N LEU A 154 17.67 -9.73 -9.50
CA LEU A 154 17.46 -8.31 -9.23
C LEU A 154 18.70 -7.64 -8.62
N PRO A 155 18.80 -6.30 -8.70
CA PRO A 155 19.83 -5.55 -7.99
C PRO A 155 19.85 -5.88 -6.49
N LYS A 156 21.02 -5.76 -5.87
CA LYS A 156 21.14 -5.84 -4.41
C LYS A 156 20.18 -4.83 -3.78
N GLY A 157 19.51 -5.23 -2.70
CA GLY A 157 18.57 -4.36 -1.98
C GLY A 157 17.10 -4.72 -2.19
N TYR A 158 16.80 -5.88 -2.76
CA TYR A 158 15.44 -6.45 -2.78
C TYR A 158 15.25 -7.52 -1.71
N ARG A 159 13.99 -7.77 -1.34
CA ARG A 159 13.58 -8.86 -0.46
C ARG A 159 12.26 -9.48 -0.90
N VAL A 160 12.06 -10.73 -0.47
CA VAL A 160 10.78 -11.44 -0.57
C VAL A 160 10.03 -11.29 0.75
N ILE A 161 8.74 -10.98 0.67
CA ILE A 161 7.80 -11.04 1.80
C ILE A 161 6.77 -12.10 1.48
N ALA A 162 6.90 -13.26 2.13
CA ALA A 162 5.90 -14.32 2.04
C ALA A 162 4.71 -14.00 2.96
N GLY A 163 3.50 -14.06 2.40
CA GLY A 163 2.25 -13.92 3.12
C GLY A 163 1.41 -15.20 3.07
N ASN A 164 0.26 -15.19 3.75
CA ASN A 164 -0.63 -16.36 3.81
C ASN A 164 -1.47 -16.58 2.54
N ALA A 165 -1.53 -15.59 1.65
CA ALA A 165 -2.38 -15.61 0.45
C ALA A 165 -1.67 -15.01 -0.78
N GLY A 166 -0.35 -14.91 -0.71
CA GLY A 166 0.47 -14.31 -1.75
C GLY A 166 1.91 -14.08 -1.30
N VAL A 167 2.72 -13.58 -2.21
CA VAL A 167 4.12 -13.23 -1.99
C VAL A 167 4.42 -11.90 -2.66
N GLU A 168 5.21 -11.05 -2.00
CA GLU A 168 5.63 -9.75 -2.55
C GLU A 168 7.15 -9.71 -2.71
N LEU A 169 7.61 -9.12 -3.81
CA LEU A 169 9.01 -8.80 -4.11
C LEU A 169 9.15 -7.29 -4.12
N MET A 170 10.01 -6.75 -3.26
CA MET A 170 10.12 -5.30 -3.09
C MET A 170 11.50 -4.86 -2.60
N PRO A 171 11.87 -3.58 -2.78
CA PRO A 171 13.08 -3.02 -2.21
C PRO A 171 13.12 -3.07 -0.67
N LEU A 172 14.31 -3.06 -0.09
CA LEU A 172 14.52 -3.04 1.36
C LEU A 172 14.00 -1.74 1.99
N GLU A 173 14.11 -0.63 1.27
CA GLU A 173 13.65 0.70 1.66
C GLU A 173 12.12 0.83 1.67
N ALA A 174 11.39 -0.11 1.06
CA ALA A 174 9.92 -0.14 1.04
C ALA A 174 9.39 -0.47 2.45
N ALA A 175 9.44 0.49 3.36
CA ALA A 175 9.06 0.32 4.75
C ALA A 175 8.26 1.52 5.26
N LYS A 176 7.05 1.28 5.75
CA LYS A 176 6.16 2.32 6.29
C LYS A 176 6.83 3.18 7.36
N GLY A 177 7.67 2.58 8.22
CA GLY A 177 8.44 3.33 9.21
C GLY A 177 9.46 4.30 8.61
N ALA A 178 10.10 3.92 7.50
CA ALA A 178 10.99 4.83 6.76
C ALA A 178 10.19 5.94 6.06
N ALA A 179 9.02 5.60 5.49
CA ALA A 179 8.11 6.56 4.89
C ALA A 179 7.64 7.65 5.87
N ILE A 180 7.25 7.26 7.09
CA ILE A 180 6.84 8.19 8.14
C ILE A 180 7.97 9.19 8.46
N ARG A 181 9.21 8.74 8.55
CA ARG A 181 10.36 9.62 8.84
C ARG A 181 10.60 10.68 7.78
N ARG A 182 10.12 10.50 6.54
CA ARG A 182 10.24 11.51 5.49
C ARG A 182 9.29 12.70 5.70
N PHE A 183 8.22 12.53 6.46
CA PHE A 183 7.27 13.60 6.80
C PHE A 183 7.67 14.38 8.06
N MET A 184 8.61 13.85 8.85
CA MET A 184 9.06 14.42 10.12
C MET A 184 10.36 15.20 9.92
#